data_AF-A0A7C1DPV3-F1
#
_entry.id   AF-A0A7C1DPV3-F1
#
_cell.length_a   1.000
_cell.length_b   1.000
_cell.length_c   1.000
_cell.angle_alpha   90.00
_cell.angle_beta   90.00
_cell.angle_gamma   90.00
#
_symmetry.space_group_name_H-M   'P 1'
#
loop_
_entity.id
_entity.type
_entity.pdbx_description
1 polymer ?
#
loop_
_entity_poly.entity_id
_entity_poly.type
_entity_poly.pdbx_seq_one_letter_code
_entity_poly.pdbx_strand_id
1 'polypeptide(L)'
;FTTEDFAEMKCHAAITRELLDKIAFERRLREVPAIAAGHHEKLDGSGYPEGLAGEDIPLGARIIAVADVFDALTQKRHYKGPMEIEEAVAILREEVEQNHLDGRCVESLIAWLARGEKRRKAVHPPS
;
A
#
# COMPACT_ATOMS: atom_id res chain seq x y z
N PHE A 1 8.01 9.79 -15.37
CA PHE A 1 7.89 8.38 -15.70
C PHE A 1 7.72 8.28 -17.20
N THR A 2 8.67 7.67 -17.89
CA THR A 2 8.50 7.30 -19.30
C THR A 2 7.50 6.14 -19.38
N THR A 3 7.02 5.83 -20.59
CA THR A 3 6.19 4.63 -20.82
C THR A 3 6.94 3.34 -20.50
N GLU A 4 8.27 3.35 -20.59
CA GLU A 4 9.15 2.22 -20.24
C GLU A 4 9.22 2.01 -18.72
N ASP A 5 9.35 3.08 -17.92
CA ASP A 5 9.33 2.97 -16.45
C ASP A 5 8.01 2.34 -15.95
N PHE A 6 6.89 2.70 -16.59
CA PHE A 6 5.56 2.18 -16.24
C PHE A 6 5.38 0.72 -16.66
N ALA A 7 5.96 0.33 -17.80
CA ALA A 7 5.99 -1.06 -18.24
C ALA A 7 6.86 -1.93 -17.32
N GLU A 8 8.03 -1.44 -16.91
CA GLU A 8 8.89 -2.12 -15.93
C GLU A 8 8.23 -2.25 -14.55
N MET A 9 7.49 -1.21 -14.09
CA MET A 9 6.70 -1.30 -12.86
C MET A 9 5.58 -2.34 -12.94
N LYS A 10 4.88 -2.48 -14.07
CA LYS A 10 3.89 -3.56 -14.23
C LYS A 10 4.55 -4.94 -14.29
N CYS A 11 5.73 -5.02 -14.89
CA CYS A 11 6.50 -6.27 -14.98
C CYS A 11 6.81 -6.83 -13.60
N HIS A 12 7.22 -6.04 -12.62
CA HIS A 12 7.64 -6.63 -11.33
C HIS A 12 6.50 -7.33 -10.59
N ALA A 13 5.28 -6.77 -10.56
CA ALA A 13 4.15 -7.40 -9.88
C ALA A 13 3.77 -8.75 -10.52
N ALA A 14 3.78 -8.80 -11.86
CA ALA A 14 3.57 -10.03 -12.61
C ALA A 14 4.71 -11.05 -12.42
N ILE A 15 5.96 -10.59 -12.44
CA ILE A 15 7.15 -11.42 -12.19
C ILE A 15 7.12 -11.98 -10.75
N THR A 16 6.74 -11.16 -9.77
CA THR A 16 6.56 -11.58 -8.37
C THR A 16 5.55 -12.72 -8.29
N ARG A 17 4.42 -12.63 -8.99
CA ARG A 17 3.45 -13.73 -9.06
C ARG A 17 4.07 -15.00 -9.61
N GLU A 18 4.72 -14.90 -10.76
CA GLU A 18 5.34 -16.03 -11.45
C GLU A 18 6.40 -16.74 -10.58
N LEU A 19 7.21 -15.97 -9.85
CA LEU A 19 8.24 -16.51 -8.97
C LEU A 19 7.64 -17.17 -7.73
N LEU A 20 6.65 -16.53 -7.10
CA LEU A 20 6.04 -17.04 -5.87
C LEU A 20 5.15 -18.25 -6.14
N ASP A 21 4.47 -18.33 -7.29
CA ASP A 21 3.65 -19.50 -7.66
C ASP A 21 4.49 -20.78 -7.85
N LYS A 22 5.82 -20.65 -8.05
CA LYS A 22 6.76 -21.79 -8.11
C LYS A 22 7.14 -22.33 -6.72
N ILE A 23 6.77 -21.63 -5.64
CA ILE A 23 7.09 -22.02 -4.27
C ILE A 23 5.91 -22.82 -3.67
N ALA A 24 6.21 -23.99 -3.11
CA ALA A 24 5.23 -24.77 -2.38
C ALA A 24 4.97 -24.16 -0.98
N PHE A 25 4.07 -23.17 -0.93
CA PHE A 25 3.67 -22.57 0.34
C PHE A 25 2.87 -23.54 1.20
N GLU A 26 3.13 -23.53 2.50
CA GLU A 26 2.27 -24.19 3.47
C GLU A 26 0.85 -23.60 3.41
N ARG A 27 -0.17 -24.39 3.81
CA ARG A 27 -1.60 -24.00 3.70
C ARG A 27 -1.90 -22.61 4.24
N ARG A 28 -1.23 -22.18 5.33
CA ARG A 28 -1.43 -20.86 5.95
C ARG A 28 -0.88 -19.68 5.13
N LEU A 29 0.02 -19.94 4.18
CA LEU A 29 0.70 -18.95 3.35
C LEU A 29 0.31 -19.04 1.87
N ARG A 30 -0.68 -19.86 1.52
CA ARG A 30 -1.09 -20.09 0.12
C ARG A 30 -1.52 -18.82 -0.63
N GLU A 31 -1.91 -17.77 0.09
CA GLU A 31 -2.37 -16.50 -0.49
C GLU A 31 -1.23 -15.51 -0.72
N VAL A 32 -0.01 -15.81 -0.26
CA VAL A 32 1.16 -14.93 -0.40
C VAL A 32 1.41 -14.51 -1.86
N PRO A 33 1.37 -15.40 -2.87
CA PRO A 33 1.55 -14.99 -4.26
C PRO A 33 0.52 -13.96 -4.73
N ALA A 34 -0.75 -14.18 -4.40
CA ALA A 34 -1.84 -13.27 -4.78
C ALA A 34 -1.75 -11.93 -4.04
N ILE A 35 -1.44 -11.95 -2.74
CA ILE A 35 -1.27 -10.75 -1.91
C ILE A 35 -0.10 -9.91 -2.42
N ALA A 36 1.05 -10.55 -2.68
CA ALA A 36 2.26 -9.86 -3.11
C ALA A 36 2.14 -9.33 -4.55
N ALA A 37 1.48 -10.05 -5.46
CA ALA A 37 1.27 -9.57 -6.82
C ALA A 37 0.20 -8.46 -6.89
N GLY A 38 -0.84 -8.55 -6.06
CA GLY A 38 -2.02 -7.68 -6.14
C GLY A 38 -1.88 -6.33 -5.42
N HIS A 39 -0.75 -6.00 -4.79
CA HIS A 39 -0.63 -4.76 -4.00
C HIS A 39 -0.63 -3.47 -4.85
N HIS A 40 -0.57 -3.58 -6.18
CA HIS A 40 -0.77 -2.47 -7.12
C HIS A 40 -2.14 -2.49 -7.82
N GLU A 41 -3.02 -3.41 -7.44
CA GLU A 41 -4.42 -3.36 -7.83
C GLU A 41 -5.12 -2.19 -7.15
N LYS A 42 -6.09 -1.60 -7.84
CA LYS A 42 -6.88 -0.47 -7.36
C LYS A 42 -8.34 -0.85 -7.31
N LEU A 43 -9.09 -0.37 -6.33
CA LEU A 43 -10.49 -0.79 -6.15
C LEU A 43 -11.39 -0.48 -7.36
N ASP A 44 -11.05 0.51 -8.18
CA ASP A 44 -11.73 0.87 -9.43
C ASP A 44 -11.39 -0.03 -10.62
N GLY A 45 -10.43 -0.96 -10.48
CA GLY A 45 -9.96 -1.85 -11.54
C GLY A 45 -8.93 -1.23 -12.48
N SER A 46 -8.47 0.00 -12.23
CA SER A 46 -7.43 0.65 -13.05
C SER A 46 -6.00 0.20 -12.71
N GLY A 47 -5.88 -0.66 -11.70
CA GLY A 47 -4.62 -1.24 -11.22
C GLY A 47 -4.05 -2.33 -12.11
N TYR A 48 -3.05 -3.03 -11.57
CA TYR A 48 -2.32 -4.10 -12.26
C TYR A 48 -1.78 -5.09 -11.23
N PRO A 49 -1.42 -6.33 -11.62
CA PRO A 49 -1.29 -6.86 -12.99
C PRO A 49 -2.55 -7.51 -13.60
N GLU A 50 -3.51 -7.92 -12.79
CA GLU A 50 -4.70 -8.68 -13.19
C GLU A 50 -5.92 -7.77 -13.46
N GLY A 51 -5.90 -6.52 -12.99
CA GLY A 51 -7.01 -5.57 -13.15
C GLY A 51 -8.20 -5.90 -12.24
N LEU A 52 -7.90 -6.43 -11.06
CA LEU A 52 -8.90 -6.78 -10.05
C LEU A 52 -9.57 -5.53 -9.49
N ALA A 53 -10.84 -5.64 -9.10
CA ALA A 53 -11.61 -4.52 -8.57
C ALA A 53 -12.29 -4.89 -7.24
N GLY A 54 -12.54 -3.90 -6.40
CA GLY A 54 -13.33 -4.06 -5.17
C GLY A 54 -12.85 -5.21 -4.27
N GLU A 55 -13.76 -6.16 -4.02
CA GLU A 55 -13.51 -7.30 -3.11
C GLU A 55 -12.77 -8.47 -3.77
N ASP A 56 -12.58 -8.44 -5.09
CA ASP A 56 -11.74 -9.43 -5.79
C ASP A 56 -10.26 -9.25 -5.44
N ILE A 57 -9.88 -8.06 -4.98
CA ILE A 57 -8.54 -7.79 -4.45
C ILE A 57 -8.42 -8.42 -3.05
N PRO A 58 -7.46 -9.34 -2.82
CA PRO A 58 -7.22 -9.92 -1.50
C PRO A 58 -7.05 -8.86 -0.42
N LEU A 59 -7.62 -9.07 0.77
CA LEU A 59 -7.50 -8.11 1.87
C LEU A 59 -6.04 -7.79 2.19
N GLY A 60 -5.16 -8.80 2.16
CA GLY A 60 -3.72 -8.60 2.37
C GLY A 60 -3.09 -7.65 1.34
N ALA A 61 -3.48 -7.74 0.07
CA ALA A 61 -3.01 -6.83 -0.97
C ALA A 61 -3.48 -5.39 -0.73
N ARG A 62 -4.74 -5.20 -0.33
CA ARG A 62 -5.29 -3.87 0.03
C ARG A 62 -4.58 -3.24 1.23
N ILE A 63 -4.21 -4.06 2.22
CA ILE A 63 -3.42 -3.59 3.37
C ILE A 63 -2.02 -3.17 2.93
N ILE A 64 -1.34 -3.97 2.12
CA ILE A 64 0.01 -3.66 1.63
C ILE A 64 -0.02 -2.41 0.73
N ALA A 65 -1.01 -2.26 -0.15
CA ALA A 65 -1.15 -1.08 -1.01
C ALA A 65 -1.18 0.23 -0.21
N VAL A 66 -1.98 0.28 0.87
CA VAL A 66 -2.04 1.45 1.76
C VAL A 66 -0.70 1.69 2.47
N ALA A 67 -0.05 0.63 2.95
CA ALA A 67 1.25 0.74 3.62
C ALA A 67 2.35 1.23 2.66
N ASP A 68 2.38 0.72 1.43
CA ASP A 68 3.36 1.07 0.39
C ASP A 68 3.20 2.53 -0.05
N VAL A 69 1.98 3.00 -0.31
CA VAL A 69 1.72 4.41 -0.65
C VAL A 69 2.13 5.32 0.51
N PHE A 70 1.78 4.98 1.75
CA PHE A 70 2.16 5.79 2.91
C PHE A 70 3.68 5.86 3.11
N ASP A 71 4.38 4.72 3.00
CA ASP A 71 5.83 4.66 3.11
C ASP A 71 6.50 5.47 1.98
N ALA A 72 6.01 5.33 0.74
CA ALA A 72 6.52 6.09 -0.41
C ALA A 72 6.36 7.61 -0.25
N LEU A 73 5.29 8.09 0.41
CA LEU A 73 5.05 9.50 0.69
C LEU A 73 5.90 10.04 1.85
N THR A 74 6.08 9.24 2.90
CA THR A 74 6.73 9.68 4.15
C THR A 74 8.23 9.41 4.19
N GLN A 75 8.77 8.61 3.28
CA GLN A 75 10.20 8.37 3.18
C GLN A 75 10.98 9.61 2.69
N LYS A 76 12.11 9.88 3.37
CA LYS A 76 13.07 10.91 2.96
C LYS A 76 13.85 10.44 1.73
N ARG A 77 13.57 11.00 0.55
CA ARG A 77 14.34 10.74 -0.68
C ARG A 77 15.45 11.77 -0.86
N HIS A 78 16.48 11.43 -1.64
CA HIS A 78 17.64 12.30 -1.90
C HIS A 78 17.29 13.72 -2.42
N TYR A 79 16.09 13.92 -2.97
CA TYR A 79 15.63 15.17 -3.58
C TYR A 79 14.39 15.80 -2.91
N LYS A 80 13.81 15.16 -1.88
CA LYS A 80 12.59 15.63 -1.21
C LYS A 80 12.62 15.22 0.26
N GLY A 81 12.44 16.18 1.16
CA GLY A 81 12.24 15.89 2.59
C GLY A 81 11.02 14.98 2.81
N PRO A 82 10.92 14.28 3.95
CA PRO A 82 9.75 13.48 4.26
C PRO A 82 8.51 14.38 4.27
N MET A 83 7.42 13.93 3.64
CA MET A 83 6.12 14.58 3.76
C MET A 83 5.64 14.49 5.20
N GLU A 84 5.02 15.55 5.72
CA GLU A 84 4.41 15.50 7.06
C GLU A 84 3.28 14.47 7.08
N ILE A 85 3.05 13.84 8.23
CA ILE A 85 2.07 12.75 8.35
C ILE A 85 0.67 13.23 7.94
N GLU A 86 0.31 14.45 8.31
CA GLU A 86 -0.97 15.07 7.99
C GLU A 86 -1.17 15.22 6.47
N GLU A 87 -0.13 15.60 5.73
CA GLU A 87 -0.16 15.72 4.27
C GLU A 87 -0.27 14.33 3.62
N ALA A 88 0.46 13.34 4.12
CA ALA A 88 0.37 11.96 3.62
C ALA A 88 -1.04 11.37 3.84
N VAL A 89 -1.65 11.65 5.00
CA VAL A 89 -3.03 11.23 5.30
C VAL A 89 -4.05 11.92 4.39
N ALA A 90 -3.84 13.18 4.02
CA ALA A 90 -4.71 13.87 3.07
C ALA A 90 -4.69 13.18 1.70
N ILE A 91 -3.51 12.85 1.19
CA ILE A 91 -3.36 12.11 -0.08
C ILE A 91 -4.03 10.73 -0.01
N LEU A 92 -3.85 9.99 1.09
CA LEU A 92 -4.52 8.69 1.25
C LEU A 92 -6.05 8.80 1.21
N ARG A 93 -6.62 9.90 1.72
CA ARG A 93 -8.08 10.14 1.64
C ARG A 93 -8.52 10.48 0.22
N GLU A 94 -7.73 11.27 -0.51
CA GLU A 94 -8.00 11.54 -1.94
C GLU A 94 -7.98 10.24 -2.76
N GLU A 95 -7.04 9.33 -2.50
CA GLU A 95 -6.99 8.02 -3.14
C GLU A 95 -8.21 7.13 -2.79
N VAL A 96 -8.80 7.29 -1.59
CA VAL A 96 -10.06 6.63 -1.23
C VAL A 96 -11.24 7.25 -1.98
N GLU A 97 -11.28 8.58 -2.10
CA GLU A 97 -12.32 9.30 -2.87
C GLU A 97 -12.29 8.92 -4.36
N GLN A 98 -11.09 8.68 -4.91
CA GLN A 98 -10.89 8.17 -6.27
C GLN A 98 -11.16 6.67 -6.42
N ASN A 99 -11.54 5.99 -5.33
CA ASN A 99 -11.76 4.54 -5.31
C ASN A 99 -10.50 3.75 -5.74
N HIS A 100 -9.31 4.24 -5.42
CA HIS A 100 -8.06 3.50 -5.63
C HIS A 100 -7.71 2.64 -4.42
N LEU A 101 -7.87 3.16 -3.20
CA LEU A 101 -7.51 2.50 -1.94
C LEU A 101 -8.73 2.13 -1.09
N ASP A 102 -8.63 1.06 -0.30
CA ASP A 102 -9.69 0.65 0.65
C ASP A 102 -9.73 1.57 1.87
N GLY A 103 -10.83 2.31 1.99
CA GLY A 103 -11.06 3.24 3.10
C GLY A 103 -10.95 2.58 4.48
N ARG A 104 -11.31 1.30 4.64
CA ARG A 104 -11.16 0.60 5.94
C ARG A 104 -9.71 0.39 6.30
N CYS A 105 -8.86 0.14 5.30
CA CYS A 105 -7.42 -0.02 5.49
C CYS A 105 -6.77 1.33 5.83
N VAL A 106 -7.15 2.39 5.11
CA VAL A 106 -6.68 3.76 5.38
C VAL A 106 -7.07 4.24 6.78
N GLU A 107 -8.33 4.06 7.19
CA GLU A 107 -8.79 4.45 8.53
C GLU A 107 -8.10 3.63 9.63
N SER A 108 -7.78 2.36 9.38
CA SER A 108 -7.01 1.53 10.30
C SER A 108 -5.59 2.07 10.51
N LEU A 109 -4.92 2.51 9.44
CA LEU A 109 -3.61 3.15 9.52
C LEU A 109 -3.67 4.48 10.30
N ILE A 110 -4.65 5.35 10.00
CA ILE A 110 -4.85 6.63 10.69
C ILE A 110 -5.07 6.41 12.20
N ALA A 111 -5.93 5.45 12.55
CA ALA A 111 -6.18 5.09 13.95
C ALA A 111 -4.91 4.57 14.65
N TRP A 112 -4.06 3.82 13.94
CA TRP A 112 -2.78 3.35 14.48
C TRP A 112 -1.79 4.50 14.70
N LEU A 113 -1.66 5.43 13.75
CA LEU A 113 -0.79 6.62 13.85
C LEU A 113 -1.16 7.48 15.06
N ALA A 114 -2.45 7.76 15.25
CA ALA A 114 -2.95 8.54 16.38
C ALA A 114 -2.62 7.89 17.74
N ARG A 115 -2.62 6.55 17.82
CA ARG A 115 -2.20 5.81 19.03
C ARG A 115 -0.69 5.91 19.26
N GLY A 116 0.10 5.89 18.18
CA GLY A 116 1.55 6.07 18.23
C GLY A 116 1.94 7.44 18.79
N GLU A 117 1.30 8.50 18.30
CA GLU A 117 1.57 9.87 18.75
C GLU A 117 1.21 10.08 20.23
N LYS A 118 0.05 9.56 20.67
CA LYS A 118 -0.35 9.58 22.10
C LYS A 118 0.69 8.90 22.99
N ARG A 119 1.24 7.75 22.57
CA ARG A 119 2.30 7.06 23.29
C ARG A 119 3.58 7.90 23.34
N ARG A 120 3.97 8.55 22.24
CA ARG A 120 5.18 9.39 22.20
C ARG A 120 5.09 10.59 23.14
N LYS A 121 3.95 11.29 23.15
CA LYS A 121 3.66 12.41 24.07
C LYS A 121 3.58 11.99 25.54
N ALA A 122 3.14 10.77 25.83
CA ALA A 122 3.12 10.24 27.19
C ALA A 122 4.52 9.90 27.73
N VAL A 123 5.46 9.50 26.86
CA VAL A 123 6.85 9.17 27.25
C VAL A 123 7.73 10.42 27.30
N HIS A 124 7.45 11.45 26.49
CA HIS A 124 8.16 12.74 26.49
C HIS A 124 7.15 13.90 26.53
N PRO A 125 6.71 14.35 27.72
CA PRO A 125 5.82 15.50 27.85
C PRO A 125 6.54 16.80 27.41
N PRO A 126 5.81 17.78 26.84
CA PRO A 126 6.40 19.07 26.46
C PRO A 126 6.94 19.80 27.70
N SER A 127 8.08 20.47 27.51
CA SER A 127 8.81 21.24 28.54
C SER A 127 8.07 22.52 28.95
#